data_AF-A0A1G2T2N4-F1
#
_entry.id   AF-A0A1G2T2N4-F1
#
_cell.length_a   1.000
_cell.length_b   1.000
_cell.length_c   1.000
_cell.angle_alpha   90.00
_cell.angle_beta   90.00
_cell.angle_gamma   90.00
#
_symmetry.space_group_name_H-M   'P 1'
#
loop_
_entity.id
_entity.type
_entity.pdbx_description
1 polymer ?
#
loop_
_entity_poly.entity_id
_entity_poly.type
_entity_poly.pdbx_seq_one_letter_code
_entity_poly.pdbx_strand_id
1 'polypeptide(L)'
;MGFLSCFELWICYNAGMETKNLQDIYKWAWIVLIILAVFLGVRTLASLKDLQNTSPSYNTITVTGEGEVNALPDLATFSFTVSADANSVSTAQEEVTKKMDAVLLAVKSLGVEEKDIKTTDYSVYPRYSYTQMPCTQFSCPPGRQNLEGYTASHNVTVKVRKTDDAGKILAAAGEKGVTNLSGISFTIDDPEKLRSEARALAIKNAREKAGVLTNDLGVRLVRVVSYSDSFDGGVIPYYREALGMGGDSAVMPAKAPTLPTGENKVKVVVNVTYEIR
;
A
#
# COMPACT_ATOMS: atom_id res chain seq x y z
N MET A 1 -13.81 -102.42 -6.14
CA MET A 1 -12.94 -101.87 -7.21
C MET A 1 -12.09 -100.80 -6.54
N GLY A 2 -10.80 -100.92 -6.28
CA GLY A 2 -9.75 -101.75 -6.87
C GLY A 2 -8.65 -100.83 -7.40
N PHE A 3 -7.40 -101.15 -7.07
CA PHE A 3 -6.12 -100.69 -7.65
C PHE A 3 -5.51 -99.38 -7.11
N LEU A 4 -4.36 -99.43 -6.37
CA LEU A 4 -2.95 -99.51 -6.85
C LEU A 4 -2.52 -98.17 -7.49
N SER A 5 -1.35 -97.57 -7.25
CA SER A 5 -0.02 -98.13 -7.06
C SER A 5 1.01 -97.02 -6.77
N CYS A 6 2.05 -97.35 -6.01
CA CYS A 6 3.46 -97.18 -6.38
C CYS A 6 3.88 -95.83 -7.04
N PHE A 7 4.23 -94.83 -6.24
CA PHE A 7 5.07 -93.71 -6.72
C PHE A 7 5.95 -93.14 -5.59
N GLU A 8 6.67 -94.04 -4.93
CA GLU A 8 7.66 -93.80 -3.86
C GLU A 8 9.09 -93.78 -4.43
N LEU A 9 9.33 -93.21 -5.62
CA LEU A 9 10.67 -93.29 -6.22
C LEU A 9 11.17 -92.07 -7.01
N TRP A 10 10.74 -90.87 -6.63
CA TRP A 10 11.39 -89.65 -7.12
C TRP A 10 11.62 -88.58 -6.03
N ILE A 11 11.61 -89.00 -4.77
CA ILE A 11 12.18 -88.24 -3.65
C ILE A 11 13.64 -88.67 -3.53
N CYS A 12 14.53 -88.26 -4.44
CA CYS A 12 15.98 -88.39 -4.22
C CYS A 12 16.89 -87.58 -5.18
N TYR A 13 16.38 -86.60 -5.93
CA TYR A 13 17.24 -85.82 -6.84
C TYR A 13 16.94 -84.32 -6.87
N ASN A 14 16.77 -83.69 -5.71
CA ASN A 14 17.00 -82.24 -5.62
C ASN A 14 17.29 -81.73 -4.20
N ALA A 15 17.90 -82.56 -3.35
CA ALA A 15 18.46 -82.14 -2.07
C ALA A 15 19.84 -81.51 -2.31
N GLY A 16 19.85 -80.29 -2.87
CA GLY A 16 21.09 -79.61 -3.24
C GLY A 16 20.99 -78.11 -3.49
N MET A 17 19.84 -77.48 -3.25
CA MET A 17 19.73 -76.01 -3.26
C MET A 17 19.73 -75.46 -1.83
N GLU A 18 20.94 -75.10 -1.39
CA GLU A 18 21.27 -73.92 -0.58
C GLU A 18 20.46 -73.64 0.71
N THR A 19 20.91 -74.20 1.84
CA THR A 19 20.56 -73.70 3.19
C THR A 19 20.98 -72.24 3.43
N LYS A 20 21.94 -71.71 2.65
CA LYS A 20 22.29 -70.28 2.62
C LYS A 20 21.12 -69.39 2.22
N ASN A 21 20.31 -69.83 1.25
CA ASN A 21 19.16 -69.05 0.77
C ASN A 21 18.07 -68.91 1.84
N LEU A 22 17.80 -69.93 2.65
CA LEU A 22 16.81 -69.81 3.73
C LEU A 22 17.23 -68.78 4.77
N GLN A 23 18.50 -68.80 5.21
CA GLN A 23 18.99 -67.88 6.21
C GLN A 23 18.99 -66.43 5.70
N ASP A 24 19.29 -66.22 4.43
CA ASP A 24 19.22 -64.90 3.81
C ASP A 24 17.77 -64.44 3.58
N ILE A 25 16.83 -65.33 3.24
CA ILE A 25 15.39 -65.03 3.18
C ILE A 25 14.88 -64.55 4.55
N TYR A 26 15.25 -65.21 5.66
CA TYR A 26 14.86 -64.77 6.99
C TYR A 26 15.43 -63.39 7.36
N LYS A 27 16.70 -63.10 7.00
CA LYS A 27 17.29 -61.78 7.21
C LYS A 27 16.54 -60.69 6.44
N TRP A 28 16.23 -60.92 5.17
CA TRP A 28 15.46 -59.98 4.36
C TRP A 28 14.03 -59.80 4.87
N ALA A 29 13.38 -60.87 5.32
CA ALA A 29 12.05 -60.80 5.93
C ALA A 29 12.04 -59.94 7.21
N TRP A 30 13.06 -60.07 8.07
CA TRP A 30 13.22 -59.22 9.25
C TRP A 30 13.49 -57.76 8.91
N ILE A 31 14.32 -57.48 7.89
CA ILE A 31 14.57 -56.11 7.42
C ILE A 31 13.28 -55.47 6.91
N VAL A 32 12.49 -56.20 6.11
CA VAL A 32 11.20 -55.71 5.61
C VAL A 32 10.21 -55.47 6.75
N LEU A 33 10.16 -56.35 7.74
CA LEU A 33 9.31 -56.17 8.93
C LEU A 33 9.69 -54.94 9.75
N ILE A 34 10.99 -54.69 9.94
CA ILE A 34 11.47 -53.50 10.67
C ILE A 34 11.14 -52.24 9.87
N ILE A 35 11.35 -52.22 8.55
CA ILE A 35 11.01 -51.08 7.69
C ILE A 35 9.51 -50.82 7.73
N LEU A 36 8.67 -51.87 7.67
CA LEU A 36 7.22 -51.75 7.76
C LEU A 36 6.79 -51.20 9.13
N ALA A 37 7.39 -51.69 10.23
CA ALA A 37 7.10 -51.22 11.57
C ALA A 37 7.51 -49.75 11.77
N VAL A 38 8.67 -49.35 11.25
CA VAL A 38 9.11 -47.93 11.26
C VAL A 38 8.19 -47.08 10.40
N PHE A 39 7.80 -47.53 9.22
CA PHE A 39 6.87 -46.82 8.35
C PHE A 39 5.50 -46.62 9.02
N LEU A 40 4.97 -47.65 9.65
CA LEU A 40 3.72 -47.58 10.43
C LEU A 40 3.87 -46.65 11.64
N GLY A 41 4.99 -46.71 12.36
CA GLY A 41 5.29 -45.82 13.50
C GLY A 41 5.39 -44.35 13.09
N VAL A 42 6.00 -44.03 11.95
CA VAL A 42 6.05 -42.67 11.42
C VAL A 42 4.65 -42.18 11.00
N ARG A 43 3.83 -43.05 10.39
CA ARG A 43 2.45 -42.72 9.97
C ARG A 43 1.53 -42.46 11.17
N THR A 44 1.65 -43.22 12.26
CA THR A 44 0.86 -43.02 13.48
C THR A 44 1.29 -41.74 14.21
N LEU A 45 2.59 -41.47 14.32
CA LEU A 45 3.11 -40.23 14.90
C LEU A 45 2.72 -38.99 14.07
N ALA A 46 2.66 -39.08 12.74
CA ALA A 46 2.17 -38.00 11.89
C ALA A 46 0.67 -37.71 12.14
N SER A 47 -0.15 -38.76 12.30
CA SER A 47 -1.59 -38.61 12.57
C SER A 47 -1.88 -37.99 13.95
N LEU A 48 -1.00 -38.21 14.94
CA LEU A 48 -1.12 -37.59 16.27
C LEU A 48 -0.83 -36.08 16.25
N LYS A 49 -0.03 -35.58 15.30
CA LYS A 49 0.19 -34.12 15.13
C LYS A 49 -1.06 -33.39 14.63
N ASP A 50 -1.87 -34.04 13.79
CA ASP A 50 -3.11 -33.44 13.27
C ASP A 50 -4.19 -33.28 14.36
N LEU A 51 -4.17 -34.11 15.41
CA LEU A 51 -5.10 -34.00 16.53
C LEU A 51 -4.83 -32.78 17.43
N GLN A 52 -3.62 -32.21 17.40
CA GLN A 52 -3.27 -31.01 18.16
C GLN A 52 -3.83 -29.72 17.54
N ASN A 53 -4.36 -29.78 16.31
CA ASN A 53 -5.04 -28.66 15.64
C ASN A 53 -6.56 -28.65 15.89
N THR A 54 -7.01 -29.13 17.06
CA THR A 54 -8.40 -28.91 17.50
C THR A 54 -8.51 -27.49 18.07
N SER A 55 -8.65 -26.51 17.18
CA SER A 55 -9.08 -25.16 17.56
C SER A 55 -10.39 -25.29 18.34
N PRO A 56 -10.50 -24.74 19.57
CA PRO A 56 -11.74 -24.79 20.32
C PRO A 56 -12.89 -24.20 19.48
N SER A 57 -13.91 -25.02 19.22
CA SER A 57 -15.12 -24.61 18.52
C SER A 57 -15.97 -23.77 19.48
N TYR A 58 -15.76 -22.46 19.45
CA TYR A 58 -16.60 -21.52 20.19
C TYR A 58 -17.87 -21.20 19.39
N ASN A 59 -19.02 -21.14 20.06
CA ASN A 59 -20.17 -20.44 19.50
C ASN A 59 -19.79 -18.97 19.43
N THR A 60 -19.77 -18.40 18.23
CA THR A 60 -19.31 -17.03 18.02
C THR A 60 -20.33 -16.24 17.21
N ILE A 61 -20.32 -14.93 17.45
CA ILE A 61 -20.95 -13.95 16.56
C ILE A 61 -19.88 -13.01 16.04
N THR A 62 -19.95 -12.69 14.75
CA THR A 62 -19.08 -11.69 14.15
C THR A 62 -19.92 -10.49 13.77
N VAL A 63 -19.48 -9.31 14.19
CA VAL A 63 -20.15 -8.04 13.91
C VAL A 63 -19.20 -7.07 13.23
N THR A 64 -19.75 -6.30 12.31
CA THR A 64 -19.04 -5.21 11.65
C THR A 64 -19.51 -3.88 12.19
N GLY A 65 -18.58 -3.13 12.78
CA GLY A 65 -18.78 -1.76 13.25
C GLY A 65 -18.16 -0.75 12.30
N GLU A 66 -18.81 0.39 12.16
CA GLU A 66 -18.32 1.49 11.33
C GLU A 66 -18.20 2.75 12.18
N GLY A 67 -17.13 3.51 11.96
CA GLY A 67 -16.89 4.79 12.58
C GLY A 67 -16.42 5.80 11.55
N GLU A 68 -17.03 6.97 11.56
CA GLU A 68 -16.73 8.06 10.63
C GLU A 68 -16.48 9.34 11.41
N VAL A 69 -15.44 10.07 11.01
CA VAL A 69 -15.11 11.40 11.53
C VAL A 69 -14.91 12.34 10.35
N ASN A 70 -15.60 13.47 10.37
CA ASN A 70 -15.40 14.55 9.42
C ASN A 70 -14.56 15.63 10.09
N ALA A 71 -13.55 16.12 9.39
CA ALA A 71 -12.71 17.22 9.86
C ALA A 71 -12.45 18.21 8.72
N LEU A 72 -12.35 19.49 9.08
CA LEU A 72 -11.85 20.49 8.16
C LEU A 72 -10.34 20.27 7.93
N PRO A 73 -9.83 20.45 6.70
CA PRO A 73 -8.40 20.41 6.44
C PRO A 73 -7.67 21.50 7.25
N ASP A 74 -6.61 21.10 7.95
CA ASP A 74 -5.73 21.99 8.72
C ASP A 74 -4.39 22.25 8.02
N LEU A 75 -4.19 21.64 6.85
CA LEU A 75 -2.97 21.77 6.08
C LEU A 75 -3.29 21.94 4.59
N ALA A 76 -2.71 22.98 3.99
CA ALA A 76 -2.66 23.11 2.54
C ALA A 76 -1.24 22.78 2.06
N THR A 77 -1.11 22.01 1.01
CA THR A 77 0.17 21.66 0.40
C THR A 77 0.14 22.07 -1.06
N PHE A 78 1.18 22.76 -1.52
CA PHE A 78 1.40 23.03 -2.93
C PHE A 78 2.86 22.79 -3.27
N SER A 79 3.14 22.56 -4.55
CA SER A 79 4.51 22.44 -5.06
C SER A 79 4.76 23.40 -6.20
N PHE A 80 6.01 23.80 -6.35
CA PHE A 80 6.40 24.73 -7.39
C PHE A 80 7.81 24.43 -7.88
N THR A 81 8.02 24.68 -9.17
CA THR A 81 9.29 24.46 -9.85
C THR A 81 9.84 25.78 -10.36
N VAL A 82 11.10 26.05 -10.07
CA VAL A 82 11.88 27.13 -10.66
C VAL A 82 12.91 26.54 -11.60
N SER A 83 13.00 27.07 -12.81
CA SER A 83 14.03 26.68 -13.77
C SER A 83 14.72 27.87 -14.41
N ALA A 84 15.95 27.64 -14.87
CA ALA A 84 16.71 28.58 -15.67
C ALA A 84 17.58 27.84 -16.68
N ASP A 85 17.74 28.47 -17.84
CA ASP A 85 18.54 27.96 -18.94
C ASP A 85 19.78 28.84 -19.09
N ALA A 86 20.96 28.22 -19.19
CA ALA A 86 22.19 28.95 -19.47
C ALA A 86 23.18 28.13 -20.30
N ASN A 87 24.18 28.81 -20.86
CA ASN A 87 25.23 28.17 -21.67
C ASN A 87 26.19 27.29 -20.83
N SER A 88 26.21 27.48 -19.51
CA SER A 88 27.03 26.71 -18.59
C SER A 88 26.19 26.21 -17.41
N VAL A 89 26.62 25.09 -16.82
CA VAL A 89 25.98 24.53 -15.61
C VAL A 89 26.01 25.54 -14.45
N SER A 90 27.16 26.18 -14.18
CA SER A 90 27.31 27.13 -13.07
C SER A 90 26.31 28.28 -13.17
N THR A 91 26.23 28.89 -14.35
CA THR A 91 25.32 30.02 -14.59
C THR A 91 23.85 29.59 -14.44
N ALA A 92 23.46 28.41 -14.93
CA ALA A 92 22.10 27.90 -14.77
C ALA A 92 21.75 27.67 -13.29
N GLN A 93 22.69 27.14 -12.50
CA GLN A 93 22.51 26.90 -11.06
C GLN A 93 22.41 28.22 -10.27
N GLU A 94 23.27 29.20 -10.57
CA GLU A 94 23.22 30.53 -9.95
C GLU A 94 21.89 31.24 -10.21
N GLU A 95 21.40 31.20 -11.46
CA GLU A 95 20.13 31.80 -11.82
C GLU A 95 18.92 31.10 -11.15
N VAL A 96 18.90 29.77 -11.12
CA VAL A 96 17.85 29.02 -10.40
C VAL A 96 17.87 29.34 -8.92
N THR A 97 19.04 29.37 -8.29
CA THR A 97 19.19 29.65 -6.85
C THR A 97 18.67 31.05 -6.53
N LYS A 98 19.06 32.06 -7.31
CA LYS A 98 18.60 33.44 -7.12
C LYS A 98 17.08 33.58 -7.25
N LYS A 99 16.48 32.90 -8.24
CA LYS A 99 15.01 32.90 -8.41
C LYS A 99 14.34 32.16 -7.25
N MET A 100 14.88 31.01 -6.83
CA MET A 100 14.35 30.23 -5.71
C MET A 100 14.38 31.03 -4.42
N ASP A 101 15.49 31.70 -4.10
CA ASP A 101 15.63 32.53 -2.90
C ASP A 101 14.58 33.65 -2.86
N ALA A 102 14.29 34.28 -4.00
CA ALA A 102 13.24 35.30 -4.10
C ALA A 102 11.84 34.74 -3.83
N VAL A 103 11.54 33.53 -4.31
CA VAL A 103 10.26 32.84 -4.04
C VAL A 103 10.17 32.42 -2.57
N LEU A 104 11.22 31.81 -2.04
CA LEU A 104 11.28 31.37 -0.64
C LEU A 104 11.14 32.53 0.32
N LEU A 105 11.76 33.68 0.03
CA LEU A 105 11.62 34.89 0.84
C LEU A 105 10.18 35.41 0.82
N ALA A 106 9.51 35.41 -0.33
CA ALA A 106 8.11 35.82 -0.43
C ALA A 106 7.19 34.91 0.38
N VAL A 107 7.38 33.59 0.28
CA VAL A 107 6.60 32.58 1.02
C VAL A 107 6.84 32.67 2.53
N LYS A 108 8.10 32.80 2.97
CA LYS A 108 8.47 32.97 4.39
C LYS A 108 7.92 34.27 4.97
N SER A 109 7.91 35.37 4.19
CA SER A 109 7.35 36.66 4.64
C SER A 109 5.85 36.61 4.95
N LEU A 110 5.14 35.61 4.41
CA LEU A 110 3.73 35.36 4.66
C LEU A 110 3.48 34.37 5.81
N GLY A 111 4.52 33.98 6.55
CA GLY A 111 4.41 33.18 7.77
C GLY A 111 4.58 31.67 7.60
N VAL A 112 5.11 31.22 6.45
CA VAL A 112 5.53 29.82 6.27
C VAL A 112 6.88 29.60 6.95
N GLU A 113 6.96 28.59 7.82
CA GLU A 113 8.18 28.24 8.53
C GLU A 113 9.15 27.41 7.67
N GLU A 114 10.45 27.47 7.96
CA GLU A 114 11.47 26.67 7.26
C GLU A 114 11.16 25.18 7.27
N LYS A 115 10.68 24.66 8.40
CA LYS A 115 10.34 23.24 8.58
C LYS A 115 9.22 22.76 7.66
N ASP A 116 8.41 23.69 7.17
CA ASP A 116 7.27 23.44 6.30
C ASP A 116 7.63 23.61 4.81
N ILE A 117 8.91 23.86 4.50
CA ILE A 117 9.44 23.95 3.15
C ILE A 117 10.39 22.79 2.91
N LYS A 118 10.16 22.02 1.84
CA LYS A 118 10.97 20.87 1.50
C LYS A 118 11.36 20.89 0.03
N THR A 119 12.65 20.79 -0.24
CA THR A 119 13.12 20.49 -1.61
C THR A 119 12.78 19.06 -1.95
N THR A 120 12.06 18.88 -3.05
CA THR A 120 11.63 17.55 -3.54
C THR A 120 12.57 17.05 -4.62
N ASP A 121 13.05 17.93 -5.50
CA ASP A 121 14.00 17.60 -6.55
C ASP A 121 14.91 18.79 -6.87
N TYR A 122 16.16 18.51 -7.22
CA TYR A 122 17.06 19.48 -7.82
C TYR A 122 17.86 18.77 -8.92
N SER A 123 17.75 19.27 -10.14
CA SER A 123 18.29 18.59 -11.31
C SER A 123 18.84 19.57 -12.34
N VAL A 124 19.86 19.15 -13.07
CA VAL A 124 20.44 19.91 -14.18
C VAL A 124 20.60 18.98 -15.37
N TYR A 125 20.04 19.36 -16.52
CA TYR A 125 20.06 18.56 -17.74
C TYR A 125 20.64 19.36 -18.91
N PRO A 126 21.45 18.74 -19.77
CA PRO A 126 21.88 19.37 -21.01
C PRO A 126 20.67 19.55 -21.95
N ARG A 127 20.58 20.73 -22.57
CA ARG A 127 19.59 21.03 -23.60
C ARG A 127 20.22 20.88 -24.97
N TYR A 128 19.61 20.06 -25.80
CA TYR A 128 20.06 19.85 -27.17
C TYR A 128 18.98 20.29 -28.16
N SER A 129 19.42 20.87 -29.27
CA SER A 129 18.59 21.09 -30.45
C SER A 129 18.94 20.08 -31.52
N TYR A 130 17.91 19.65 -32.24
CA TYR A 130 18.04 18.66 -33.30
C TYR A 130 17.82 19.35 -34.64
N THR A 131 18.89 19.46 -35.42
CA THR A 131 18.81 20.01 -36.77
C THR A 131 18.64 18.86 -37.76
N GLN A 132 17.44 18.76 -38.35
CA GLN A 132 17.19 17.83 -39.44
C GLN A 132 17.84 18.34 -40.72
N MET A 133 18.56 17.46 -41.41
CA MET A 133 19.08 17.77 -42.74
C MET A 133 18.05 17.36 -43.79
N PRO A 134 17.84 18.17 -44.84
CA PRO A 134 16.86 17.86 -45.86
C PRO A 134 17.21 16.55 -46.56
N CYS A 135 16.20 15.69 -46.69
CA CYS A 135 16.28 14.50 -47.52
C CYS A 135 16.42 14.89 -48.99
N THR A 136 17.37 14.28 -49.67
CA THR A 136 17.47 14.30 -51.14
C THR A 136 16.84 13.04 -51.72
N GLN A 137 16.55 13.03 -53.02
CA GLN A 137 15.96 11.86 -53.71
C GLN A 137 16.78 10.58 -53.60
N PHE A 138 18.06 10.66 -53.19
CA PHE A 138 18.99 9.54 -53.10
C PHE A 138 19.52 9.27 -51.69
N SER A 139 19.31 10.16 -50.72
CA SER A 139 19.82 10.01 -49.34
C SER A 139 19.14 10.97 -48.36
N CYS A 140 18.82 10.44 -47.17
CA CYS A 140 18.42 11.21 -45.98
C CYS A 140 19.51 11.08 -44.91
N PRO A 141 20.40 12.08 -44.75
CA PRO A 141 21.39 12.04 -43.69
C PRO A 141 20.74 12.13 -42.30
N PRO A 142 21.32 11.49 -41.26
CA PRO A 142 20.81 11.60 -39.90
C PRO A 142 20.93 13.05 -39.42
N GLY A 143 19.92 13.52 -38.69
CA GLY A 143 19.96 14.86 -38.10
C GLY A 143 21.08 14.99 -37.07
N ARG A 144 21.60 16.22 -36.91
CA ARG A 144 22.66 16.53 -35.95
C ARG A 144 22.08 17.05 -34.65
N GLN A 145 22.61 16.54 -33.54
CA GLN A 145 22.32 17.03 -32.21
C GLN A 145 23.37 18.09 -31.83
N ASN A 146 22.92 19.32 -31.58
CA ASN A 146 23.77 20.42 -31.14
C ASN A 146 23.44 20.74 -29.68
N LEU A 147 24.46 20.78 -28.81
CA LEU A 147 24.29 21.22 -27.43
C LEU A 147 24.02 22.73 -27.42
N GLU A 148 22.86 23.14 -26.90
CA GLU A 148 22.47 24.55 -26.79
C GLU A 148 22.76 25.13 -25.41
N GLY A 149 22.93 24.29 -24.39
CA GLY A 149 23.22 24.74 -23.03
C GLY A 149 22.73 23.74 -21.99
N TYR A 150 22.36 24.24 -20.82
CA TYR A 150 21.91 23.47 -19.68
C TYR A 150 20.66 24.11 -19.08
N THR A 151 19.72 23.27 -18.66
CA THR A 151 18.53 23.66 -17.89
C THR A 151 18.72 23.16 -16.47
N ALA A 152 18.76 24.06 -15.50
CA ALA A 152 18.65 23.73 -14.09
C ALA A 152 17.19 23.84 -13.65
N SER A 153 16.76 22.95 -12.76
CA SER A 153 15.40 22.87 -12.23
C SER A 153 15.44 22.56 -10.73
N HIS A 154 14.64 23.28 -9.96
CA HIS A 154 14.51 23.11 -8.51
C HIS A 154 13.03 23.06 -8.15
N ASN A 155 12.60 21.93 -7.61
CA ASN A 155 11.22 21.68 -7.19
C ASN A 155 11.13 21.69 -5.66
N VAL A 156 10.18 22.45 -5.13
CA VAL A 156 9.94 22.62 -3.70
C VAL A 156 8.47 22.35 -3.40
N THR A 157 8.22 21.62 -2.32
CA THR A 157 6.91 21.46 -1.72
C THR A 157 6.81 22.33 -0.48
N VAL A 158 5.69 23.05 -0.37
CA VAL A 158 5.38 23.94 0.74
C VAL A 158 4.13 23.45 1.45
N LYS A 159 4.24 23.34 2.78
CA LYS A 159 3.15 23.11 3.71
C LYS A 159 2.70 24.45 4.29
N VAL A 160 1.39 24.67 4.30
CA VAL A 160 0.75 25.87 4.82
C VAL A 160 -0.27 25.45 5.88
N ARG A 161 0.05 25.71 7.15
CA ARG A 161 -0.80 25.37 8.30
C ARG A 161 -1.99 26.30 8.49
N LYS A 162 -1.91 27.51 7.92
CA LYS A 162 -3.04 28.46 7.85
C LYS A 162 -3.69 28.32 6.49
N THR A 163 -4.61 27.36 6.36
CA THR A 163 -5.27 27.03 5.09
C THR A 163 -5.95 28.23 4.42
N ASP A 164 -6.47 29.17 5.22
CA ASP A 164 -7.07 30.44 4.74
C ASP A 164 -6.06 31.35 4.01
N ASP A 165 -4.79 31.32 4.40
CA ASP A 165 -3.73 32.11 3.78
C ASP A 165 -3.15 31.44 2.53
N ALA A 166 -3.51 30.19 2.27
CA ALA A 166 -2.82 29.37 1.28
C ALA A 166 -2.99 29.89 -0.16
N GLY A 167 -4.16 30.45 -0.50
CA GLY A 167 -4.38 31.12 -1.80
C GLY A 167 -3.51 32.37 -1.97
N LYS A 168 -3.30 33.15 -0.89
CA LYS A 168 -2.42 34.33 -0.89
C LYS A 168 -0.96 33.95 -1.04
N ILE A 169 -0.53 32.89 -0.33
CA ILE A 169 0.85 32.36 -0.42
C ILE A 169 1.13 31.81 -1.82
N LEU A 170 0.18 31.07 -2.39
CA LEU A 170 0.25 30.55 -3.76
C LEU A 170 0.41 31.68 -4.79
N ALA A 171 -0.40 32.74 -4.67
CA ALA A 171 -0.31 33.92 -5.54
C ALA A 171 1.05 34.62 -5.43
N ALA A 172 1.53 34.84 -4.20
CA ALA A 172 2.83 35.47 -3.96
C ALA A 172 4.00 34.66 -4.53
N ALA A 173 3.94 33.32 -4.49
CA ALA A 173 4.91 32.48 -5.16
C ALA A 173 4.84 32.63 -6.68
N GLY A 174 3.63 32.63 -7.27
CA GLY A 174 3.42 32.82 -8.70
C GLY A 174 3.95 34.16 -9.23
N GLU A 175 3.80 35.25 -8.48
CA GLU A 175 4.32 36.58 -8.84
C GLU A 175 5.85 36.65 -8.91
N LYS A 176 6.57 35.71 -8.26
CA LYS A 176 8.04 35.65 -8.28
C LYS A 176 8.61 34.86 -9.46
N GLY A 177 7.78 34.52 -10.45
CA GLY A 177 8.26 33.95 -11.72
C GLY A 177 8.61 32.47 -11.64
N VAL A 178 7.86 31.72 -10.83
CA VAL A 178 7.90 30.25 -10.82
C VAL A 178 7.57 29.71 -12.22
N THR A 179 8.36 28.74 -12.70
CA THR A 179 8.17 28.13 -14.02
C THR A 179 6.91 27.25 -14.07
N ASN A 180 6.68 26.46 -13.03
CA ASN A 180 5.52 25.60 -12.92
C ASN A 180 4.96 25.64 -11.49
N LEU A 181 3.67 25.93 -11.36
CA LEU A 181 2.96 25.93 -10.09
C LEU A 181 1.96 24.79 -10.10
N SER A 182 2.19 23.80 -9.22
CA SER A 182 1.25 22.69 -9.05
C SER A 182 0.05 23.12 -8.23
N GLY A 183 -1.09 22.46 -8.46
CA GLY A 183 -2.33 22.71 -7.73
C GLY A 183 -2.15 22.56 -6.21
N ILE A 184 -2.97 23.31 -5.48
CA ILE A 184 -3.05 23.24 -4.03
C ILE A 184 -3.93 22.05 -3.59
N SER A 185 -3.46 21.30 -2.60
CA SER A 185 -4.17 20.18 -2.00
C SER A 185 -4.43 20.47 -0.53
N PHE A 186 -5.66 20.25 -0.08
CA PHE A 186 -6.06 20.42 1.31
C PHE A 186 -6.13 19.06 2.00
N THR A 187 -5.35 18.90 3.07
CA THR A 187 -5.19 17.65 3.80
C THR A 187 -5.20 17.90 5.31
N ILE A 188 -5.03 16.83 6.08
CA ILE A 188 -4.90 16.87 7.53
C ILE A 188 -3.46 16.50 7.89
N ASP A 189 -2.80 17.30 8.73
CA ASP A 189 -1.39 17.08 9.10
C ASP A 189 -1.21 15.80 9.93
N ASP A 190 -2.17 15.47 10.81
CA ASP A 190 -2.19 14.23 11.60
C ASP A 190 -3.47 13.40 11.35
N PRO A 191 -3.49 12.57 10.29
CA PRO A 191 -4.62 11.70 10.02
C PRO A 191 -4.74 10.55 11.03
N GLU A 192 -3.69 10.21 11.79
CA GLU A 192 -3.72 9.11 12.76
C GLU A 192 -4.60 9.43 13.96
N LYS A 193 -4.60 10.69 14.41
CA LYS A 193 -5.50 11.14 15.48
C LYS A 193 -6.97 10.91 15.10
N LEU A 194 -7.37 11.34 13.91
CA LEU A 194 -8.74 11.16 13.41
C LEU A 194 -9.07 9.69 13.15
N ARG A 195 -8.10 8.89 12.68
CA ARG A 195 -8.26 7.44 12.55
C ARG A 195 -8.52 6.78 13.91
N SER A 196 -7.82 7.19 14.95
CA SER A 196 -8.02 6.67 16.31
C SER A 196 -9.41 6.99 16.84
N GLU A 197 -9.87 8.23 16.62
CA GLU A 197 -11.24 8.66 16.96
C GLU A 197 -12.30 7.86 16.18
N ALA A 198 -12.12 7.71 14.87
CA ALA A 198 -13.00 6.89 14.02
C ALA A 198 -13.00 5.41 14.46
N ARG A 199 -11.85 4.84 14.82
CA ARG A 199 -11.74 3.46 15.34
C ARG A 199 -12.51 3.30 16.65
N ALA A 200 -12.40 4.26 17.57
CA ALA A 200 -13.13 4.21 18.83
C ALA A 200 -14.65 4.21 18.60
N LEU A 201 -15.14 5.03 17.66
CA LEU A 201 -16.55 5.03 17.23
C LEU A 201 -16.96 3.69 16.60
N ALA A 202 -16.11 3.12 15.73
CA ALA A 202 -16.37 1.85 15.07
C ALA A 202 -16.48 0.69 16.08
N ILE A 203 -15.59 0.65 17.08
CA ILE A 203 -15.61 -0.37 18.15
C ILE A 203 -16.87 -0.21 19.01
N LYS A 204 -17.26 1.04 19.32
CA LYS A 204 -18.51 1.31 20.05
C LYS A 204 -19.72 0.81 19.26
N ASN A 205 -19.78 1.11 17.96
CA ASN A 205 -20.85 0.66 17.06
C ASN A 205 -20.92 -0.87 16.96
N ALA A 206 -19.77 -1.55 16.82
CA ALA A 206 -19.71 -3.01 16.83
C ALA A 206 -20.26 -3.60 18.13
N ARG A 207 -19.90 -3.03 19.28
CA ARG A 207 -20.36 -3.49 20.60
C ARG A 207 -21.87 -3.33 20.76
N GLU A 208 -22.43 -2.20 20.33
CA GLU A 208 -23.87 -1.94 20.37
C GLU A 208 -24.63 -2.94 19.48
N LYS A 209 -24.16 -3.16 18.24
CA LYS A 209 -24.74 -4.17 17.33
C LYS A 209 -24.70 -5.58 17.91
N ALA A 210 -23.57 -5.97 18.51
CA ALA A 210 -23.44 -7.27 19.16
C ALA A 210 -24.42 -7.42 20.35
N GLY A 211 -24.63 -6.35 21.12
CA GLY A 211 -25.61 -6.32 22.21
C GLY A 211 -27.04 -6.55 21.72
N VAL A 212 -27.45 -5.88 20.64
CA VAL A 212 -28.78 -6.08 20.02
C VAL A 212 -28.93 -7.52 19.52
N LEU A 213 -27.95 -8.01 18.75
CA LEU A 213 -27.99 -9.37 18.18
C LEU A 213 -28.06 -10.46 19.26
N THR A 214 -27.31 -10.30 20.35
CA THR A 214 -27.34 -11.30 21.43
C THR A 214 -28.67 -11.29 22.20
N ASN A 215 -29.29 -10.13 22.40
CA ASN A 215 -30.62 -10.03 22.98
C ASN A 215 -31.67 -10.70 22.09
N ASP A 216 -31.63 -10.47 20.77
CA ASP A 216 -32.58 -11.05 19.80
C ASP A 216 -32.43 -12.57 19.68
N LEU A 217 -31.19 -13.08 19.82
CA LEU A 217 -30.89 -14.52 19.78
C LEU A 217 -31.05 -15.21 21.15
N GLY A 218 -31.32 -14.47 22.22
CA GLY A 218 -31.45 -15.02 23.58
C GLY A 218 -30.14 -15.58 24.15
N VAL A 219 -28.99 -15.10 23.68
CA VAL A 219 -27.64 -15.50 24.12
C VAL A 219 -26.94 -14.34 24.83
N ARG A 220 -25.78 -14.59 25.45
CA ARG A 220 -24.97 -13.55 26.11
C ARG A 220 -23.58 -13.46 25.51
N LEU A 221 -23.07 -12.24 25.41
CA LEU A 221 -21.67 -11.96 25.08
C LEU A 221 -20.74 -12.35 26.24
N VAL A 222 -19.66 -13.08 25.94
CA VAL A 222 -18.65 -13.49 26.94
C VAL A 222 -17.38 -12.65 26.82
N ARG A 223 -16.66 -12.78 25.70
CA ARG A 223 -15.39 -12.08 25.44
C ARG A 223 -15.14 -11.90 23.95
N VAL A 224 -14.19 -11.04 23.60
CA VAL A 224 -13.68 -10.92 22.23
C VAL A 224 -12.77 -12.10 21.93
N VAL A 225 -13.00 -12.77 20.81
CA VAL A 225 -12.20 -13.90 20.29
C VAL A 225 -11.27 -13.44 19.19
N SER A 226 -11.74 -12.55 18.31
CA SER A 226 -10.96 -12.00 17.22
C SER A 226 -11.31 -10.53 17.01
N TYR A 227 -10.30 -9.75 16.62
CA TYR A 227 -10.44 -8.36 16.20
C TYR A 227 -9.64 -8.19 14.92
N SER A 228 -10.26 -7.61 13.90
CA SER A 228 -9.56 -7.07 12.75
C SER A 228 -10.17 -5.72 12.39
N ASP A 229 -9.32 -4.77 12.02
CA ASP A 229 -9.75 -3.55 11.39
C ASP A 229 -9.25 -3.48 9.96
N SER A 230 -10.10 -2.94 9.10
CA SER A 230 -9.75 -2.59 7.74
C SER A 230 -9.84 -1.09 7.64
N PHE A 231 -8.68 -0.46 7.48
CA PHE A 231 -8.60 0.92 7.04
C PHE A 231 -8.46 0.93 5.52
N ASP A 232 -9.49 1.41 4.83
CA ASP A 232 -9.37 1.71 3.40
C ASP A 232 -8.54 3.01 3.28
N GLY A 233 -7.39 2.90 2.62
CA GLY A 233 -6.17 3.69 2.87
C GLY A 233 -6.18 5.18 2.51
N GLY A 234 -7.27 5.94 2.71
CA GLY A 234 -7.35 7.33 2.26
C GLY A 234 -8.25 8.22 3.10
N VAL A 235 -7.78 9.45 3.33
CA VAL A 235 -8.68 10.59 3.62
C VAL A 235 -9.35 10.93 2.29
N ILE A 236 -10.66 10.75 2.20
CA ILE A 236 -11.39 11.01 0.96
C ILE A 236 -11.96 12.44 1.05
N PRO A 237 -11.71 13.30 0.05
CA PRO A 237 -12.37 14.59 -0.05
C PRO A 237 -13.88 14.38 -0.10
N TYR A 238 -14.61 14.92 0.89
CA TYR A 238 -16.05 14.86 0.96
C TYR A 238 -16.63 16.19 0.46
N TYR A 239 -17.19 16.15 -0.74
CA TYR A 239 -17.94 17.26 -1.30
C TYR A 239 -19.38 17.16 -0.83
N ARG A 240 -19.80 18.04 0.10
CA ARG A 240 -21.23 18.23 0.39
C ARG A 240 -21.86 18.76 -0.89
N GLU A 241 -22.89 18.09 -1.41
CA GLU A 241 -23.66 18.55 -2.58
C GLU A 241 -24.18 19.97 -2.32
N ALA A 242 -23.43 20.95 -2.81
CA ALA A 242 -23.88 22.32 -2.87
C ALA A 242 -24.87 22.38 -4.03
N LEU A 243 -26.16 22.52 -3.68
CA LEU A 243 -27.20 22.96 -4.61
C LEU A 243 -26.63 24.11 -5.45
N GLY A 244 -26.58 23.90 -6.77
CA GLY A 244 -25.87 24.77 -7.70
C GLY A 244 -26.30 26.23 -7.59
N MET A 245 -25.32 27.12 -7.48
CA MET A 245 -25.49 28.53 -7.80
C MET A 245 -24.64 28.85 -9.03
N GLY A 246 -25.36 29.24 -10.10
CA GLY A 246 -24.84 29.57 -11.41
C GLY A 246 -23.90 30.77 -11.41
N GLY A 247 -23.09 30.82 -12.45
CA GLY A 247 -21.98 31.75 -12.59
C GLY A 247 -22.37 33.21 -12.82
N ASP A 248 -21.36 34.06 -12.69
CA ASP A 248 -21.27 35.29 -13.46
C ASP A 248 -19.81 35.64 -13.70
N SER A 249 -19.46 35.82 -14.98
CA SER A 249 -18.14 36.21 -15.44
C SER A 249 -18.00 37.72 -15.30
N ALA A 250 -17.20 38.17 -14.33
CA ALA A 250 -16.72 39.55 -14.26
C ALA A 250 -15.21 39.56 -14.06
N VAL A 251 -14.48 40.10 -15.04
CA VAL A 251 -13.04 40.35 -14.97
C VAL A 251 -12.79 41.42 -13.91
N MET A 252 -12.39 40.98 -12.72
CA MET A 252 -11.87 41.82 -11.63
C MET A 252 -10.34 41.64 -11.53
N PRO A 253 -9.58 42.63 -11.02
CA PRO A 253 -8.16 42.45 -10.72
C PRO A 253 -8.00 41.20 -9.85
N ALA A 254 -6.97 40.39 -10.13
CA ALA A 254 -6.77 39.04 -9.60
C ALA A 254 -6.71 39.01 -8.05
N LYS A 255 -7.87 39.09 -7.41
CA LYS A 255 -8.06 38.71 -6.03
C LYS A 255 -7.80 37.20 -5.98
N ALA A 256 -6.87 36.78 -5.13
CA ALA A 256 -6.54 35.37 -4.97
C ALA A 256 -7.84 34.55 -4.89
N PRO A 257 -7.97 33.45 -5.65
CA PRO A 257 -9.19 32.65 -5.65
C PRO A 257 -9.48 32.22 -4.21
N THR A 258 -10.71 32.43 -3.74
CA THR A 258 -11.17 31.80 -2.50
C THR A 258 -11.31 30.32 -2.78
N LEU A 259 -10.52 29.49 -2.11
CA LEU A 259 -10.47 28.05 -2.34
C LEU A 259 -11.30 27.35 -1.25
N PRO A 260 -12.52 26.87 -1.56
CA PRO A 260 -13.30 26.10 -0.60
C PRO A 260 -12.58 24.76 -0.37
N THR A 261 -12.24 24.47 0.88
CA THR A 261 -11.35 23.34 1.21
C THR A 261 -12.05 21.99 1.21
N GLY A 262 -13.39 21.96 1.18
CA GLY A 262 -14.18 20.74 1.43
C GLY A 262 -14.00 20.22 2.87
N GLU A 263 -14.78 19.20 3.25
CA GLU A 263 -14.52 18.43 4.47
C GLU A 263 -13.75 17.16 4.10
N ASN A 264 -12.87 16.71 4.99
CA ASN A 264 -12.17 15.45 4.84
C ASN A 264 -12.84 14.40 5.72
N LYS A 265 -13.23 13.26 5.12
CA LYS A 265 -13.86 12.14 5.83
C LYS A 265 -12.84 11.04 6.08
N VAL A 266 -12.75 10.60 7.34
CA VAL A 266 -12.00 9.41 7.76
C VAL A 266 -12.99 8.34 8.19
N LYS A 267 -12.98 7.20 7.49
CA LYS A 267 -13.84 6.04 7.78
C LYS A 267 -12.99 4.86 8.23
N VAL A 268 -13.40 4.21 9.31
CA VAL A 268 -12.80 2.97 9.81
C VAL A 268 -13.89 1.92 9.94
N VAL A 269 -13.59 0.71 9.45
CA VAL A 269 -14.46 -0.46 9.58
C VAL A 269 -13.73 -1.48 10.45
N VAL A 270 -14.41 -1.97 11.49
CA VAL A 270 -13.88 -2.98 12.40
C VAL A 270 -14.75 -4.22 12.35
N ASN A 271 -14.12 -5.39 12.33
CA ASN A 271 -14.76 -6.68 12.46
C ASN A 271 -14.37 -7.27 13.81
N VAL A 272 -15.37 -7.53 14.66
CA VAL A 272 -15.16 -8.07 15.99
C VAL A 272 -15.93 -9.36 16.12
N THR A 273 -15.22 -10.43 16.48
CA THR A 273 -15.82 -11.74 16.77
C THR A 273 -15.89 -11.92 18.28
N TYR A 274 -17.08 -12.20 18.80
CA TYR A 274 -17.32 -12.46 20.20
C TYR A 274 -17.71 -13.92 20.44
N GLU A 275 -17.29 -14.47 21.56
CA GLU A 275 -17.79 -15.73 22.11
C GLU A 275 -19.18 -15.50 22.73
N ILE A 276 -20.12 -16.39 22.46
CA ILE A 276 -21.49 -16.35 22.97
C ILE A 276 -21.84 -17.61 23.78
N ARG A 277 -22.76 -17.45 24.74
CA ARG A 277 -23.28 -18.52 25.60
C ARG A 277 -24.78 -18.42 25.82
#